data_AF-A0A1V6DDR2-F1
#
_entry.id   AF-A0A1V6DDR2-F1
#
_cell.length_a   1.000
_cell.length_b   1.000
_cell.length_c   1.000
_cell.angle_alpha   90.00
_cell.angle_beta   90.00
_cell.angle_gamma   90.00
#
_symmetry.space_group_name_H-M   'P 1'
#
loop_
_entity.id
_entity.type
_entity.pdbx_description
1 polymer ?
#
loop_
_entity_poly.entity_id
_entity_poly.type
_entity_poly.pdbx_seq_one_letter_code
_entity_poly.pdbx_strand_id
1 'polypeptide(L)'
;MILGTADYDEIDALALAGDANLADIMVSEAVGGEVGKLPANANAVNLGKLIDRKDFTREDLAAGLVRLVAQVIAVIAINAANAAGLHDIILIGHTMDLVSIQKEIALVGEFYQRSFIMPEHPGFATARGVIDVMKRETYHGGLHRIDS
;
A
#
# COMPACT_ATOMS: atom_id res chain seq x y z
N MET A 1 7.46 -6.91 -18.84
CA MET A 1 6.74 -6.31 -17.69
C MET A 1 5.33 -5.96 -18.15
N ILE A 2 4.30 -6.23 -17.34
CA ILE A 2 2.89 -6.10 -17.72
C ILE A 2 2.54 -4.66 -18.16
N LEU A 3 3.08 -3.65 -17.46
CA LEU A 3 2.87 -2.24 -17.77
C LEU A 3 3.89 -1.66 -18.76
N GLY A 4 4.87 -2.43 -19.25
CA GLY A 4 5.89 -1.90 -20.15
C GLY A 4 6.85 -0.84 -19.55
N THR A 5 6.73 -0.52 -18.25
CA THR A 5 7.62 0.40 -17.53
C THR A 5 7.98 -0.15 -16.15
N ALA A 6 9.15 0.25 -15.66
CA ALA A 6 9.64 0.01 -14.30
C ALA A 6 9.75 1.30 -13.47
N ASP A 7 9.46 2.44 -14.09
CA ASP A 7 9.52 3.75 -13.46
C ASP A 7 8.34 3.87 -12.49
N TYR A 8 8.63 4.10 -11.21
CA TYR A 8 7.61 4.14 -10.16
C TYR A 8 6.74 5.40 -10.25
N ASP A 9 7.28 6.53 -10.71
CA ASP A 9 6.51 7.76 -10.89
C ASP A 9 5.53 7.59 -12.07
N GLU A 10 5.97 6.92 -13.14
CA GLU A 10 5.09 6.57 -14.25
C GLU A 10 3.99 5.59 -13.82
N ILE A 11 4.34 4.57 -13.03
CA ILE A 11 3.35 3.60 -12.51
C ILE A 11 2.32 4.29 -11.62
N ASP A 12 2.76 5.19 -10.73
CA ASP A 12 1.87 5.95 -9.85
C ASP A 12 0.91 6.83 -10.67
N ALA A 13 1.43 7.54 -11.67
CA ALA A 13 0.63 8.38 -12.56
C ALA A 13 -0.40 7.56 -13.36
N LEU A 14 -0.01 6.42 -13.93
CA LEU A 14 -0.92 5.53 -14.65
C LEU A 14 -2.03 4.99 -13.73
N ALA A 15 -1.66 4.56 -12.52
CA ALA A 15 -2.62 4.03 -11.55
C ALA A 15 -3.62 5.09 -11.06
N LEU A 16 -3.17 6.35 -10.90
CA LEU A 16 -4.04 7.47 -10.56
C LEU A 16 -5.00 7.87 -11.70
N ALA A 17 -4.63 7.60 -12.95
CA ALA A 17 -5.44 7.90 -14.12
C ALA A 17 -6.43 6.77 -14.48
N GLY A 18 -6.20 5.55 -13.99
CA GLY A 18 -7.01 4.37 -14.29
C GLY A 18 -8.14 4.11 -13.31
N ASP A 19 -9.04 3.21 -13.70
CA ASP A 19 -10.08 2.66 -12.83
C ASP A 19 -9.86 1.16 -12.59
N ALA A 20 -9.36 0.84 -11.40
CA ALA A 20 -9.14 -0.54 -10.98
C ALA A 20 -10.43 -1.38 -10.93
N ASN A 21 -11.63 -0.78 -10.85
CA ASN A 21 -12.89 -1.52 -10.93
C ASN A 21 -13.14 -2.11 -12.32
N LEU A 22 -12.46 -1.61 -13.37
CA LEU A 22 -12.50 -2.19 -14.71
C LEU A 22 -11.62 -3.43 -14.83
N ALA A 23 -10.61 -3.58 -13.97
CA ALA A 23 -9.72 -4.75 -13.92
C ALA A 23 -10.20 -5.81 -12.89
N ASP A 24 -10.79 -5.39 -11.78
CA ASP A 24 -11.24 -6.25 -10.68
C ASP A 24 -12.68 -6.74 -10.86
N ILE A 25 -12.99 -7.94 -10.35
CA ILE A 25 -14.38 -8.39 -10.17
C ILE A 25 -14.87 -7.89 -8.81
N MET A 26 -16.00 -7.19 -8.81
CA MET A 26 -16.63 -6.65 -7.60
C MET A 26 -17.55 -7.68 -6.94
N VAL A 27 -17.78 -7.54 -5.63
CA VAL A 27 -18.68 -8.43 -4.86
C VAL A 27 -20.07 -8.49 -5.51
N SER A 28 -20.61 -7.36 -5.93
CA SER A 28 -21.90 -7.31 -6.65
C SER A 28 -21.96 -8.17 -7.91
N GLU A 29 -20.85 -8.31 -8.63
CA GLU A 29 -20.75 -9.08 -9.87
C GLU A 29 -20.55 -10.58 -9.59
N ALA A 30 -19.82 -10.91 -8.53
CA ALA A 30 -19.52 -12.30 -8.16
C ALA A 30 -20.72 -13.01 -7.49
N VAL A 31 -21.52 -12.29 -6.71
CA VAL A 31 -22.57 -12.89 -5.87
C VAL A 31 -23.96 -12.25 -6.00
N GLY A 32 -24.11 -11.21 -6.83
CA GLY A 32 -25.40 -10.54 -7.07
C GLY A 32 -25.89 -9.62 -5.94
N GLY A 33 -25.04 -9.23 -4.98
CA GLY A 33 -25.42 -8.39 -3.83
C GLY A 33 -24.27 -8.19 -2.83
N GLU A 34 -24.55 -7.71 -1.62
CA GLU A 34 -23.56 -7.59 -0.52
C GLU A 34 -23.24 -8.97 0.10
N VAL A 35 -22.02 -9.15 0.60
CA VAL A 35 -21.62 -10.39 1.33
C VAL A 35 -21.19 -10.03 2.75
N GLY A 36 -22.01 -10.42 3.72
CA GLY A 36 -21.73 -10.16 5.13
C GLY A 36 -21.69 -8.67 5.45
N LYS A 37 -20.50 -8.14 5.80
CA LYS A 37 -20.28 -6.71 6.07
C LYS A 37 -19.56 -5.97 4.93
N LEU A 38 -19.23 -6.67 3.83
CA LEU A 38 -18.51 -6.07 2.72
C LEU A 38 -19.49 -5.33 1.81
N PRO A 39 -19.22 -4.05 1.48
CA PRO A 39 -20.11 -3.29 0.60
C PRO A 39 -20.10 -3.89 -0.81
N ALA A 40 -21.16 -3.63 -1.58
CA ALA A 40 -21.32 -4.17 -2.93
C ALA A 40 -20.18 -3.78 -3.89
N ASN A 41 -19.56 -2.62 -3.67
CA ASN A 41 -18.40 -2.11 -4.40
C ASN A 41 -17.05 -2.50 -3.77
N ALA A 42 -17.01 -3.43 -2.82
CA ALA A 42 -15.76 -4.08 -2.44
C ALA A 42 -15.29 -4.99 -3.59
N ASN A 43 -13.98 -5.13 -3.76
CA ASN A 43 -13.48 -6.12 -4.70
C ASN A 43 -13.67 -7.54 -4.12
N ALA A 44 -13.94 -8.48 -5.01
CA ALA A 44 -14.03 -9.90 -4.71
C ALA A 44 -12.84 -10.67 -5.28
N VAL A 45 -12.40 -10.30 -6.50
CA VAL A 45 -11.26 -10.91 -7.18
C VAL A 45 -10.45 -9.82 -7.86
N ASN A 46 -9.22 -9.64 -7.40
CA ASN A 46 -8.28 -8.71 -8.03
C ASN A 46 -7.97 -9.19 -9.44
N LEU A 47 -7.96 -8.29 -10.42
CA LEU A 47 -7.60 -8.58 -11.81
C LEU A 47 -8.46 -9.66 -12.51
N GLY A 48 -9.62 -10.01 -11.95
CA GLY A 48 -10.45 -11.10 -12.45
C GLY A 48 -11.10 -10.83 -13.82
N LYS A 49 -11.29 -9.56 -14.20
CA LYS A 49 -11.91 -9.19 -15.48
C LYS A 49 -10.97 -9.35 -16.68
N LEU A 50 -9.66 -9.54 -16.45
CA LEU A 50 -8.69 -9.73 -17.52
C LEU A 50 -8.90 -11.00 -18.35
N ILE A 51 -9.64 -11.98 -17.82
CA ILE A 51 -9.91 -13.24 -18.50
C ILE A 51 -10.94 -13.04 -19.62
N ASP A 52 -11.94 -12.19 -19.39
CA ASP A 52 -13.15 -12.09 -20.23
C ASP A 52 -13.26 -10.77 -21.01
N ARG A 53 -12.56 -9.72 -20.57
CA ARG A 53 -12.59 -8.37 -21.16
C ARG A 53 -11.28 -8.07 -21.87
N LYS A 54 -11.32 -7.31 -22.97
CA LYS A 54 -10.12 -6.88 -23.74
C LYS A 54 -10.00 -5.35 -23.85
N ASP A 55 -10.93 -4.63 -23.24
CA ASP A 55 -11.14 -3.20 -23.34
C ASP A 55 -10.65 -2.43 -22.10
N PHE A 56 -9.67 -2.97 -21.37
CA PHE A 56 -8.99 -2.24 -20.30
C PHE A 56 -7.78 -1.47 -20.86
N THR A 57 -7.61 -0.25 -20.37
CA THR A 57 -6.45 0.59 -20.70
C THR A 57 -5.22 0.17 -19.89
N ARG A 58 -4.06 0.73 -20.23
CA ARG A 58 -2.83 0.50 -19.46
C ARG A 58 -2.94 1.09 -18.06
N GLU A 59 -3.66 2.21 -17.96
CA GLU A 59 -3.99 2.94 -16.74
C GLU A 59 -4.88 2.07 -15.83
N ASP A 60 -5.95 1.47 -16.36
CA ASP A 60 -6.83 0.57 -15.58
C ASP A 60 -6.07 -0.64 -15.03
N LEU A 61 -5.16 -1.19 -15.83
CA LEU A 61 -4.30 -2.28 -15.42
C LEU A 61 -3.31 -1.86 -14.33
N ALA A 62 -2.74 -0.66 -14.44
CA ALA A 62 -1.87 -0.10 -13.41
C ALA A 62 -2.64 0.12 -12.10
N ALA A 63 -3.85 0.67 -12.17
CA ALA A 63 -4.71 0.87 -11.02
C ALA A 63 -5.03 -0.46 -10.33
N GLY A 64 -5.42 -1.50 -11.09
CA GLY A 64 -5.72 -2.82 -10.53
C GLY A 64 -4.49 -3.47 -9.86
N LEU A 65 -3.31 -3.33 -10.46
CA LEU A 65 -2.06 -3.83 -9.87
C LEU A 65 -1.69 -3.10 -8.58
N VAL A 66 -1.79 -1.77 -8.56
CA VAL A 66 -1.53 -0.95 -7.36
C VAL A 66 -2.50 -1.31 -6.24
N ARG A 67 -3.80 -1.41 -6.55
CA ARG A 67 -4.82 -1.83 -5.58
C ARG A 67 -4.49 -3.19 -4.97
N LEU A 68 -4.12 -4.17 -5.80
CA LEU A 68 -3.72 -5.50 -5.32
C LEU A 68 -2.57 -5.41 -4.33
N VAL A 69 -1.51 -4.68 -4.67
CA VAL A 69 -0.32 -4.55 -3.82
C VAL A 69 -0.67 -3.85 -2.51
N ALA A 70 -1.40 -2.72 -2.57
CA ALA A 70 -1.82 -1.96 -1.39
C ALA A 70 -2.69 -2.80 -0.45
N GLN A 71 -3.67 -3.55 -0.99
CA GLN A 71 -4.53 -4.43 -0.21
C GLN A 71 -3.75 -5.53 0.51
N VAL A 72 -2.82 -6.19 -0.19
CA VAL A 72 -1.99 -7.23 0.42
C VAL A 72 -1.15 -6.66 1.57
N ILE A 73 -0.51 -5.51 1.36
CA ILE A 73 0.27 -4.82 2.40
C ILE A 73 -0.61 -4.52 3.61
N ALA A 74 -1.75 -3.87 3.39
CA ALA A 74 -2.66 -3.42 4.44
C ALA A 74 -3.25 -4.59 5.24
N VAL A 75 -3.75 -5.62 4.57
CA VAL A 75 -4.36 -6.79 5.22
C VAL A 75 -3.32 -7.58 6.03
N ILE A 76 -2.10 -7.76 5.51
CA ILE A 76 -1.02 -8.41 6.27
C ILE A 76 -0.68 -7.58 7.52
N ALA A 77 -0.52 -6.27 7.37
CA ALA A 77 -0.18 -5.39 8.49
C ALA A 77 -1.27 -5.40 9.58
N ILE A 78 -2.55 -5.32 9.19
CA ILE A 78 -3.69 -5.42 10.10
C ILE A 78 -3.67 -6.74 10.87
N ASN A 79 -3.48 -7.86 10.16
CA ASN A 79 -3.48 -9.17 10.79
C ASN A 79 -2.28 -9.37 11.72
N ALA A 80 -1.10 -8.88 11.34
CA ALA A 80 0.09 -8.92 12.20
C ALA A 80 -0.10 -8.09 13.47
N ALA A 81 -0.65 -6.86 13.36
CA ALA A 81 -0.94 -6.01 14.50
C ALA A 81 -1.96 -6.66 15.44
N ASN A 82 -3.06 -7.18 14.90
CA ASN A 82 -4.07 -7.90 15.68
C ASN A 82 -3.48 -9.12 16.40
N ALA A 83 -2.64 -9.92 15.72
CA ALA A 83 -2.00 -11.08 16.32
C ALA A 83 -1.02 -10.71 17.44
N ALA A 84 -0.38 -9.54 17.35
CA ALA A 84 0.51 -9.00 18.36
C ALA A 84 -0.23 -8.20 19.47
N GLY A 85 -1.56 -8.02 19.37
CA GLY A 85 -2.32 -7.17 20.29
C GLY A 85 -1.98 -5.68 20.17
N LEU A 86 -1.46 -5.25 19.02
CA LEU A 86 -1.11 -3.86 18.73
C LEU A 86 -2.25 -3.16 17.99
N HIS A 87 -2.46 -1.89 18.31
CA HIS A 87 -3.45 -1.05 17.65
C HIS A 87 -2.84 -0.26 16.49
N ASP A 88 -1.68 0.36 16.72
CA ASP A 88 -1.09 1.31 15.78
C ASP A 88 -0.27 0.60 14.70
N ILE A 89 -0.50 0.99 13.45
CA ILE A 89 0.22 0.47 12.28
C ILE A 89 0.92 1.64 11.61
N ILE A 90 2.24 1.65 11.65
CA ILE A 90 3.07 2.66 11.01
C ILE A 90 3.64 2.08 9.72
N LEU A 91 3.38 2.73 8.59
CA LEU A 91 3.87 2.31 7.29
C LEU A 91 4.99 3.23 6.82
N ILE A 92 6.11 2.64 6.41
CA ILE A 92 7.33 3.34 5.97
C ILE A 92 7.90 2.70 4.70
N GLY A 93 8.90 3.35 4.09
CA GLY A 93 9.55 2.92 2.84
C GLY A 93 9.01 3.61 1.60
N HIS A 94 9.80 3.61 0.51
CA HIS A 94 9.50 4.39 -0.69
C HIS A 94 8.21 4.00 -1.42
N THR A 95 7.72 2.77 -1.24
CA THR A 95 6.38 2.38 -1.73
C THR A 95 5.28 3.26 -1.15
N MET A 96 5.44 3.74 0.10
CA MET A 96 4.49 4.64 0.74
C MET A 96 4.65 6.09 0.27
N ASP A 97 5.64 6.42 -0.56
CA ASP A 97 5.72 7.73 -1.21
C ASP A 97 4.73 7.84 -2.38
N LEU A 98 4.25 6.71 -2.93
CA LEU A 98 3.31 6.66 -4.06
C LEU A 98 1.88 7.01 -3.62
N VAL A 99 1.29 8.03 -4.23
CA VAL A 99 -0.04 8.53 -3.84
C VAL A 99 -1.13 7.50 -4.12
N SER A 100 -1.00 6.74 -5.21
CA SER A 100 -1.95 5.67 -5.56
C SER A 100 -1.99 4.57 -4.49
N ILE A 101 -0.83 4.16 -3.95
CA ILE A 101 -0.74 3.19 -2.85
C ILE A 101 -1.38 3.74 -1.58
N GLN A 102 -1.09 4.99 -1.22
CA GLN A 102 -1.67 5.61 -0.02
C GLN A 102 -3.21 5.63 -0.06
N LYS A 103 -3.79 5.98 -1.21
CA LYS A 103 -5.25 5.99 -1.41
C LYS A 103 -5.88 4.61 -1.21
N GLU A 104 -5.28 3.58 -1.79
CA GLU A 104 -5.81 2.21 -1.69
C GLU A 104 -5.65 1.65 -0.27
N ILE A 105 -4.55 1.96 0.43
CA ILE A 105 -4.38 1.61 1.85
C ILE A 105 -5.42 2.30 2.73
N ALA A 106 -5.71 3.58 2.47
CA ALA A 106 -6.75 4.31 3.20
C ALA A 106 -8.12 3.66 3.03
N LEU A 107 -8.47 3.28 1.80
CA LEU A 107 -9.72 2.58 1.48
C LEU A 107 -9.83 1.22 2.22
N VAL A 108 -8.74 0.46 2.29
CA VAL A 108 -8.71 -0.77 3.10
C VAL A 108 -8.90 -0.47 4.58
N GLY A 109 -8.31 0.61 5.08
CA GLY A 109 -8.52 1.11 6.44
C GLY A 109 -9.99 1.37 6.76
N GLU A 110 -10.74 1.95 5.82
CA GLU A 110 -12.20 2.16 5.94
C GLU A 110 -12.95 0.82 6.06
N PHE A 111 -12.66 -0.15 5.19
CA PHE A 111 -13.32 -1.45 5.22
C PHE A 111 -13.04 -2.25 6.49
N TYR A 112 -11.81 -2.19 7.01
CA TYR A 112 -11.40 -2.93 8.20
C TYR A 112 -11.55 -2.14 9.51
N GLN A 113 -12.00 -0.88 9.43
CA GLN A 113 -12.09 0.04 10.59
C GLN A 113 -10.74 0.11 11.33
N ARG A 114 -9.68 0.37 10.56
CA ARG A 114 -8.29 0.44 11.00
C ARG A 114 -7.63 1.70 10.45
N SER A 115 -6.83 2.34 11.29
CA SER A 115 -6.07 3.53 10.91
C SER A 115 -4.61 3.17 10.64
N PHE A 116 -4.05 3.74 9.58
CA PHE A 116 -2.63 3.64 9.26
C PHE A 116 -1.97 5.00 9.50
N ILE A 117 -0.77 4.98 10.06
CA ILE A 117 0.04 6.17 10.29
C ILE A 117 1.17 6.16 9.26
N MET A 118 1.24 7.21 8.46
CA MET A 118 2.34 7.45 7.52
C MET A 118 3.03 8.74 7.93
N PRO A 119 4.35 8.72 8.22
CA PRO A 119 5.09 9.96 8.46
C PRO A 119 5.20 10.77 7.17
N GLU A 120 5.49 12.07 7.27
CA GLU A 120 5.61 13.00 6.13
C GLU A 120 6.61 12.55 5.05
N HIS A 121 7.65 11.80 5.45
CA HIS A 121 8.69 11.29 4.57
C HIS A 121 8.92 9.80 4.86
N PRO A 122 8.01 8.91 4.44
CA PRO A 122 8.05 7.50 4.81
C PRO A 122 9.25 6.78 4.17
N GLY A 123 9.64 7.15 2.94
CA GLY A 123 10.85 6.65 2.28
C GLY A 123 12.15 6.86 3.07
N PHE A 124 12.23 7.92 3.86
CA PHE A 124 13.44 8.29 4.60
C PHE A 124 13.44 7.87 6.08
N ALA A 125 12.42 7.15 6.54
CA ALA A 125 12.25 6.81 7.95
C ALA A 125 13.48 6.06 8.51
N THR A 126 14.02 5.09 7.78
CA THR A 126 15.21 4.32 8.19
C THR A 126 16.45 5.20 8.32
N ALA A 127 16.71 6.04 7.30
CA ALA A 127 17.87 6.95 7.32
C ALA A 127 17.78 7.96 8.47
N ARG A 128 16.57 8.49 8.75
CA ARG A 128 16.32 9.36 9.90
C ARG A 128 16.61 8.65 11.22
N GLY A 129 16.20 7.39 11.35
CA GLY A 129 16.50 6.57 12.53
C GLY A 129 17.99 6.43 12.79
N VAL A 130 18.79 6.14 11.75
CA VAL A 130 20.25 6.05 11.85
C VAL A 130 20.88 7.37 12.32
N ILE A 131 20.48 8.49 11.70
CA ILE A 131 21.01 9.81 12.06
C ILE A 131 20.66 10.17 13.51
N ASP A 132 19.46 9.82 13.98
CA ASP A 132 19.04 10.08 15.36
C ASP A 132 19.87 9.30 16.38
N VAL A 133 20.16 8.03 16.11
CA VAL A 133 21.04 7.20 16.94
C VAL A 133 22.45 7.81 17.03
N MET A 134 23.04 8.18 15.89
CA MET A 134 24.38 8.79 15.86
C MET A 134 24.45 10.12 16.63
N LYS A 135 23.40 10.94 16.56
CA LYS A 135 23.30 12.17 17.35
C LYS A 135 23.30 11.85 18.84
N ARG A 136 22.47 10.90 19.29
CA ARG A 136 22.39 10.52 20.71
C ARG A 136 23.72 9.99 21.24
N GLU A 137 24.44 9.19 20.46
CA GLU A 137 25.79 8.71 20.82
C GLU A 137 26.78 9.88 20.94
N THR A 138 26.70 10.87 20.05
CA THR A 138 27.54 12.08 20.12
C THR A 138 27.19 12.97 21.34
N TYR A 139 25.92 13.02 21.76
CA TYR A 139 25.44 13.82 22.90
C TYR A 139 25.60 13.15 24.29
N HIS A 140 25.68 11.81 24.37
CA HIS A 140 25.76 11.07 25.64
C HIS A 140 27.16 10.53 26.01
N GLY A 141 28.18 10.82 25.21
CA GLY A 141 29.56 10.76 25.66
C GLY A 141 30.44 9.75 24.91
N GLY A 142 31.60 10.24 24.49
CA GLY A 142 32.76 9.44 24.18
C GLY A 142 32.75 8.84 22.78
N LEU A 143 33.36 9.54 21.83
CA LEU A 143 34.17 8.89 20.81
C LEU A 143 35.20 8.03 21.54
N HIS A 144 34.85 6.77 21.84
CA HIS A 144 35.85 5.76 22.12
C HIS A 144 36.53 5.51 20.78
N ARG A 145 37.57 6.32 20.51
CA ARG A 145 38.52 6.03 19.46
C ARG A 145 38.98 4.60 19.70
N ILE A 146 38.67 3.71 18.76
CA ILE A 146 39.40 2.46 18.68
C ILE A 146 40.75 2.86 18.09
N ASP A 147 41.68 3.21 18.97
CA ASP A 147 43.07 3.36 18.62
C ASP A 147 43.65 1.96 18.37
N SER A 148 43.90 1.61 17.12
CA SER A 148 45.10 0.92 16.58
C SER A 148 44.87 0.50 15.13
#